data_AF-A0A965V9D9-F1
#
_entry.id   AF-A0A965V9D9-F1
#
_cell.length_a   1.000
_cell.length_b   1.000
_cell.length_c   1.000
_cell.angle_alpha   90.00
_cell.angle_beta   90.00
_cell.angle_gamma   90.00
#
_symmetry.space_group_name_H-M   'P 1'
#
loop_
_entity.id
_entity.type
_entity.pdbx_description
1 polymer ?
#
loop_
_entity_poly.entity_id
_entity_poly.type
_entity_poly.pdbx_seq_one_letter_code
_entity_poly.pdbx_strand_id
1 'polypeptide(L)'
;METSKAAPSGYNIDTAILTWRIAVEFVRVEDAFAIYPDVFVHPVNCIGVSKDILSRQVKKAWPDYFREYTRACIRKKLQPGESLWHEVGELFGTRFVVALPLKFHWQEKIRPDVARLAFATLIQEICHRQISSVAIPVFEGPPDGWIEREISRLIDSQVSTSLQTVYLFNSSVE
;
A
#
# COMPACT_ATOMS: atom_id res chain seq x y z
N MET A 1 -53.32 6.87 46.80
CA MET A 1 -52.45 8.04 46.57
C MET A 1 -51.08 7.50 46.21
N GLU A 2 -50.78 7.58 44.92
CA GLU A 2 -49.52 7.18 44.30
C GLU A 2 -48.36 8.01 44.84
N THR A 3 -47.22 7.39 45.06
CA THR A 3 -45.92 8.06 44.90
C THR A 3 -45.00 7.18 44.08
N SER A 4 -44.52 7.78 43.00
CA SER A 4 -43.73 7.20 41.92
C SER A 4 -42.40 6.63 42.39
N LYS A 5 -42.08 5.42 41.95
CA LYS A 5 -40.71 4.92 41.90
C LYS A 5 -40.15 5.27 40.52
N ALA A 6 -39.28 6.27 40.45
CA ALA A 6 -38.60 6.63 39.22
C ALA A 6 -37.72 5.45 38.73
N ALA A 7 -37.87 5.07 37.46
CA ALA A 7 -36.94 4.17 36.79
C ALA A 7 -35.64 4.94 36.50
N PRO A 8 -34.45 4.32 36.66
CA PRO A 8 -33.22 4.96 36.22
C PRO A 8 -33.24 5.07 34.69
N SER A 9 -33.33 6.30 34.20
CA SER A 9 -33.20 6.65 32.80
C SER A 9 -31.75 6.46 32.35
N GLY A 10 -31.57 5.89 31.17
CA GLY A 10 -30.38 6.12 30.37
C GLY A 10 -29.34 5.01 30.41
N TYR A 11 -29.70 3.82 29.92
CA TYR A 11 -28.71 3.08 29.13
C TYR A 11 -28.64 3.74 27.76
N ASN A 12 -27.62 4.58 27.58
CA ASN A 12 -27.33 5.25 26.33
C ASN A 12 -26.77 4.21 25.35
N ILE A 13 -27.65 3.63 24.53
CA ILE A 13 -27.30 2.62 23.51
C ILE A 13 -26.45 3.19 22.35
N ASP A 14 -26.20 4.51 22.35
CA ASP A 14 -25.56 5.21 21.22
C ASP A 14 -24.04 5.39 21.32
N THR A 15 -23.39 4.96 22.41
CA THR A 15 -21.92 5.07 22.57
C THR A 15 -21.14 3.76 22.46
N ALA A 16 -21.84 2.66 22.18
CA ALA A 16 -21.25 1.33 22.04
C ALA A 16 -21.55 0.69 20.68
N ILE A 17 -21.66 1.49 19.61
CA ILE A 17 -21.27 0.97 18.29
C ILE A 17 -19.76 0.78 18.37
N LEU A 18 -19.39 -0.39 18.89
CA LEU A 18 -18.06 -0.97 18.84
C LEU A 18 -17.60 -0.90 17.38
N THR A 19 -16.87 0.15 17.02
CA THR A 19 -16.00 0.14 15.84
C THR A 19 -14.90 -0.88 16.12
N TRP A 20 -15.19 -2.15 15.88
CA TRP A 20 -14.16 -3.16 15.65
C TRP A 20 -13.39 -2.72 14.41
N ARG A 21 -12.32 -1.95 14.60
CA ARG A 21 -11.31 -1.78 13.56
C ARG A 21 -10.60 -3.12 13.47
N ILE A 22 -10.80 -3.83 12.36
CA ILE A 22 -9.98 -5.00 12.04
C ILE A 22 -8.53 -4.51 12.02
N ALA A 23 -7.69 -5.09 12.87
CA ALA A 23 -6.28 -4.78 12.88
C ALA A 23 -5.67 -5.28 11.57
N VAL A 24 -4.86 -4.45 10.91
CA VAL A 24 -4.13 -4.86 9.70
C VAL A 24 -3.03 -5.82 10.10
N GLU A 25 -3.02 -6.98 9.46
CA GLU A 25 -2.01 -8.01 9.64
C GLU A 25 -0.80 -7.70 8.75
N PHE A 26 0.40 -7.73 9.33
CA PHE A 26 1.65 -7.64 8.58
C PHE A 26 2.27 -9.03 8.46
N VAL A 27 2.42 -9.52 7.23
CA VAL A 27 2.91 -10.88 6.96
C VAL A 27 4.19 -10.79 6.13
N ARG A 28 5.27 -11.42 6.59
CA ARG A 28 6.50 -11.52 5.80
C ARG A 28 6.40 -12.72 4.87
N VAL A 29 6.68 -12.51 3.58
CA VAL A 29 6.64 -13.56 2.55
C VAL A 29 7.94 -13.57 1.76
N GLU A 30 8.34 -14.75 1.31
CA GLU A 30 9.55 -14.93 0.49
C GLU A 30 9.26 -14.57 -0.97
N ASP A 31 8.20 -15.14 -1.55
CA ASP A 31 7.78 -14.89 -2.92
C ASP A 31 6.42 -14.17 -2.97
N ALA A 32 6.46 -12.87 -3.29
CA ALA A 32 5.26 -12.06 -3.42
C ALA A 32 4.46 -12.33 -4.71
N PHE A 33 5.06 -12.97 -5.72
CA PHE A 33 4.38 -13.32 -6.98
C PHE A 33 3.49 -14.56 -6.83
N ALA A 34 3.72 -15.39 -5.81
CA ALA A 34 2.95 -16.60 -5.54
C ALA A 34 1.68 -16.38 -4.67
N ILE A 35 1.54 -15.21 -4.04
CA ILE A 35 0.46 -14.92 -3.07
C ILE A 35 -0.69 -14.08 -3.66
N TYR A 36 -0.53 -13.52 -4.86
CA TYR A 36 -1.55 -12.77 -5.61
C TYR A 36 -2.34 -11.72 -4.78
N PRO A 37 -1.68 -10.72 -4.18
CA PRO A 37 -2.37 -9.66 -3.43
C PRO A 37 -3.24 -8.82 -4.38
N ASP A 38 -4.28 -8.15 -3.87
CA ASP A 38 -5.08 -7.21 -4.68
C ASP A 38 -4.19 -6.13 -5.34
N VAL A 39 -3.17 -5.65 -4.61
CA VAL A 39 -2.22 -4.64 -5.06
C VAL A 39 -0.79 -5.14 -4.90
N PHE A 40 0.00 -5.06 -5.98
CA PHE A 40 1.44 -5.27 -5.94
C PHE A 40 2.18 -3.94 -6.11
N VAL A 41 3.03 -3.58 -5.15
CA VAL A 41 3.82 -2.35 -5.21
C VAL A 41 5.17 -2.60 -5.86
N HIS A 42 5.46 -1.82 -6.90
CA HIS A 42 6.76 -1.77 -7.57
C HIS A 42 7.41 -0.40 -7.28
N PRO A 43 8.39 -0.32 -6.37
CA PRO A 43 9.17 0.88 -6.14
C PRO A 43 10.00 1.21 -7.37
N VAL A 44 9.86 2.42 -7.88
CA VAL A 44 10.49 2.85 -9.14
C VAL A 44 11.27 4.15 -8.97
N ASN A 45 12.04 4.48 -10.01
CA ASN A 45 12.52 5.83 -10.25
C ASN A 45 11.68 6.53 -11.33
N CYS A 46 11.87 7.83 -11.50
CA CYS A 46 11.08 8.61 -12.46
C CYS A 46 11.64 8.59 -13.89
N ILE A 47 12.80 7.95 -14.14
CA ILE A 47 13.48 7.93 -15.44
C ILE A 47 13.40 6.61 -16.20
N GLY A 48 12.69 5.60 -15.67
CA GLY A 48 12.42 4.35 -16.40
C GLY A 48 13.61 3.38 -16.45
N VAL A 49 14.64 3.58 -15.63
CA VAL A 49 15.82 2.71 -15.60
C VAL A 49 15.66 1.65 -14.52
N SER A 50 15.60 0.38 -14.91
CA SER A 50 15.37 -0.73 -14.00
C SER A 50 16.37 -1.85 -14.28
N LYS A 51 17.30 -2.09 -13.36
CA LYS A 51 18.33 -3.15 -13.47
C LYS A 51 18.29 -4.16 -12.31
N ASP A 52 17.48 -3.89 -11.29
CA ASP A 52 17.26 -4.76 -10.15
C ASP A 52 16.46 -6.01 -10.52
N ILE A 53 16.48 -7.00 -9.62
CA ILE A 53 15.81 -8.30 -9.79
C ILE A 53 14.29 -8.12 -9.82
N LEU A 54 13.74 -7.38 -8.85
CA LEU A 54 12.30 -7.10 -8.77
C LEU A 54 11.74 -6.54 -10.07
N SER A 55 12.38 -5.51 -10.64
CA SER A 55 11.94 -4.91 -11.90
C SER A 55 11.92 -5.92 -13.06
N ARG A 56 12.86 -6.88 -13.09
CA ARG A 56 12.90 -7.93 -14.12
C ARG A 56 11.73 -8.90 -13.94
N GLN A 57 11.45 -9.33 -12.71
CA GLN A 57 10.30 -10.18 -12.39
C GLN A 57 8.97 -9.48 -12.71
N VAL A 58 8.81 -8.22 -12.29
CA VAL A 58 7.64 -7.38 -12.59
C VAL A 58 7.44 -7.20 -14.10
N LYS A 59 8.51 -6.95 -14.86
CA LYS A 59 8.42 -6.83 -16.33
C LYS A 59 8.00 -8.14 -17.00
N LYS A 60 8.40 -9.29 -16.44
CA LYS A 60 8.01 -10.61 -16.92
C LYS A 60 6.55 -10.93 -16.58
N ALA A 61 6.11 -10.62 -15.36
CA ALA A 61 4.74 -10.87 -14.90
C ALA A 61 3.73 -9.92 -15.54
N TRP A 62 4.04 -8.62 -15.61
CA TRP A 62 3.12 -7.57 -16.06
C TRP A 62 3.79 -6.65 -17.10
N PRO A 63 4.01 -7.15 -18.34
CA PRO A 63 4.71 -6.40 -19.37
C PRO A 63 3.96 -5.13 -19.82
N ASP A 64 2.63 -5.12 -19.72
CA ASP A 64 1.76 -4.02 -20.17
C ASP A 64 1.85 -2.83 -19.21
N TYR A 65 1.74 -3.11 -17.90
CA TYR A 65 2.09 -2.19 -16.83
C TYR A 65 3.47 -1.57 -17.05
N PHE A 66 4.49 -2.40 -17.32
CA PHE A 66 5.86 -1.92 -17.45
C PHE A 66 6.02 -0.97 -18.65
N ARG A 67 5.30 -1.22 -19.76
CA ARG A 67 5.24 -0.30 -20.90
C ARG A 67 4.59 1.02 -20.53
N GLU A 68 3.52 1.01 -19.73
CA GLU A 68 2.87 2.23 -19.27
C GLU A 68 3.77 3.06 -18.35
N TYR A 69 4.38 2.43 -17.35
CA TYR A 69 5.38 3.06 -16.48
C TYR A 69 6.49 3.71 -17.31
N THR A 70 7.08 2.99 -18.26
CA THR A 70 8.16 3.52 -19.12
C THR A 70 7.67 4.73 -19.94
N ARG A 71 6.45 4.69 -20.48
CA ARG A 71 5.84 5.83 -21.19
C ARG A 71 5.61 7.02 -20.28
N ALA A 72 5.21 6.81 -19.03
CA ALA A 72 5.03 7.86 -18.04
C ALA A 72 6.36 8.55 -17.70
N CYS A 73 7.45 7.79 -17.55
CA CYS A 73 8.81 8.32 -17.41
C CYS A 73 9.23 9.18 -18.61
N ILE A 74 9.07 8.67 -19.83
CA ILE A 74 9.43 9.40 -21.07
C ILE A 74 8.67 10.73 -21.17
N ARG A 75 7.40 10.74 -20.78
CA ARG A 75 6.55 11.94 -20.77
C ARG A 75 6.82 12.88 -19.58
N LYS A 76 7.78 12.55 -18.70
CA LYS A 76 8.10 13.27 -17.46
C LYS A 76 6.88 13.49 -16.56
N LYS A 77 5.97 12.50 -16.55
CA LYS A 77 4.71 12.53 -15.79
C LYS A 77 4.79 11.84 -14.43
N LEU A 78 5.96 11.32 -14.04
CA LEU A 78 6.17 10.75 -12.72
C LEU A 78 7.01 11.68 -11.87
N GLN A 79 6.56 11.89 -10.64
CA GLN A 79 7.29 12.61 -9.60
C GLN A 79 7.33 11.75 -8.34
N PRO A 80 8.41 11.86 -7.53
CA PRO A 80 8.45 11.18 -6.25
C PRO A 80 7.26 11.56 -5.35
N GLY A 81 6.61 10.54 -4.77
CA GLY A 81 5.42 10.73 -3.92
C GLY A 81 4.07 10.54 -4.62
N GLU A 82 4.01 10.51 -5.94
CA GLU A 82 2.80 10.23 -6.72
C GLU A 82 2.75 8.76 -7.15
N SER A 83 1.64 8.05 -6.97
CA SER A 83 1.52 6.66 -7.39
C SER A 83 0.88 6.54 -8.79
N LEU A 84 1.43 5.65 -9.62
CA LEU A 84 0.82 5.25 -10.90
C LEU A 84 0.16 3.88 -10.73
N TRP A 85 -1.17 3.86 -10.80
CA TRP A 85 -1.97 2.64 -10.68
C TRP A 85 -2.29 2.06 -12.06
N HIS A 86 -1.97 0.79 -12.27
CA HIS A 86 -2.31 0.06 -13.48
C HIS A 86 -3.16 -1.16 -13.14
N GLU A 87 -4.29 -1.30 -13.82
CA GLU A 87 -5.16 -2.47 -13.68
C GLU A 87 -4.65 -3.61 -14.58
N VAL A 88 -4.43 -4.78 -14.01
CA VAL A 88 -3.82 -5.93 -14.72
C VAL A 88 -4.84 -6.69 -15.58
N GLY A 89 -6.13 -6.54 -15.29
CA GLY A 89 -7.22 -7.16 -16.06
C GLY A 89 -7.39 -8.67 -15.83
N GLU A 90 -6.79 -9.24 -14.78
CA GLU A 90 -6.99 -10.63 -14.40
C GLU A 90 -8.34 -10.82 -13.69
N LEU A 91 -9.05 -11.90 -14.02
CA LEU A 91 -10.35 -12.24 -13.42
C LEU A 91 -10.21 -12.70 -11.95
N PHE A 92 -9.05 -13.27 -11.61
CA PHE A 92 -8.66 -13.72 -10.27
C PHE A 92 -7.18 -13.38 -10.05
N GLY A 93 -6.83 -12.91 -8.86
CA GLY A 93 -5.45 -12.57 -8.50
C GLY A 93 -5.20 -11.07 -8.43
N THR A 94 -3.97 -10.65 -8.74
CA THR A 94 -3.56 -9.25 -8.56
C THR A 94 -4.32 -8.32 -9.49
N ARG A 95 -5.09 -7.41 -8.88
CA ARG A 95 -5.94 -6.46 -9.60
C ARG A 95 -5.15 -5.26 -10.09
N PHE A 96 -4.22 -4.78 -9.26
CA PHE A 96 -3.40 -3.61 -9.58
C PHE A 96 -1.91 -3.85 -9.37
N VAL A 97 -1.12 -3.29 -10.28
CA VAL A 97 0.31 -3.07 -10.06
C VAL A 97 0.54 -1.56 -9.96
N VAL A 98 1.21 -1.15 -8.89
CA VAL A 98 1.43 0.27 -8.58
C VAL A 98 2.89 0.61 -8.73
N ALA A 99 3.21 1.51 -9.65
CA ALA A 99 4.52 2.16 -9.64
C ALA A 99 4.55 3.18 -8.49
N LEU A 100 5.47 2.98 -7.55
CA LEU A 100 5.68 3.86 -6.39
C LEU A 100 7.03 4.58 -6.55
N PRO A 101 7.07 5.80 -7.09
CA PRO A 101 8.30 6.53 -7.33
C PRO A 101 8.89 7.01 -6.00
N LEU A 102 10.00 6.39 -5.60
CA LEU A 102 10.73 6.72 -4.37
C LEU A 102 12.00 7.54 -4.64
N LYS A 103 12.40 7.63 -5.92
CA LYS A 103 13.60 8.33 -6.39
C LYS A 103 13.30 9.04 -7.70
N PHE A 104 14.03 10.11 -7.99
CA PHE A 104 14.01 10.66 -9.34
C PHE A 104 14.92 9.85 -10.25
N HIS A 105 16.19 9.69 -9.85
CA HIS A 105 17.20 8.89 -10.57
C HIS A 105 17.54 7.60 -9.81
N TRP A 106 17.88 6.51 -10.52
CA TRP A 106 18.11 5.19 -9.92
C TRP A 106 19.27 5.16 -8.90
N GLN A 107 20.27 6.03 -9.07
CA GLN A 107 21.45 6.14 -8.19
C GLN A 107 21.19 6.84 -6.86
N GLU A 108 20.05 7.53 -6.71
CA GLU A 108 19.74 8.28 -5.50
C GLU A 108 19.46 7.34 -4.32
N LYS A 109 19.61 7.84 -3.10
CA LYS A 109 19.12 7.16 -1.90
C LYS A 109 17.63 7.46 -1.72
N ILE A 110 16.87 6.49 -1.20
CA ILE A 110 15.47 6.72 -0.84
C ILE A 110 15.47 7.66 0.37
N ARG A 111 14.80 8.80 0.24
CA ARG A 111 14.67 9.74 1.36
C ARG A 111 13.42 9.41 2.19
N PRO A 112 13.50 9.43 3.54
CA PRO A 112 12.34 9.09 4.38
C PRO A 112 11.12 10.01 4.20
N ASP A 113 11.30 11.29 3.89
CA ASP A 113 10.22 12.24 3.57
C ASP A 113 9.46 11.83 2.30
N VAL A 114 10.20 11.45 1.25
CA VAL A 114 9.62 10.96 -0.01
C VAL A 114 8.87 9.65 0.21
N ALA A 115 9.46 8.71 0.95
CA ALA A 115 8.82 7.43 1.25
C ALA A 115 7.51 7.61 2.04
N ARG A 116 7.49 8.51 3.04
CA ARG A 116 6.26 8.85 3.78
C ARG A 116 5.19 9.44 2.88
N LEU A 117 5.56 10.36 1.99
CA LEU A 117 4.62 10.95 1.04
C LEU A 117 4.04 9.88 0.10
N ALA A 118 4.90 9.02 -0.43
CA ALA A 118 4.50 7.92 -1.31
C ALA A 118 3.58 6.92 -0.59
N PHE A 119 3.86 6.57 0.67
CA PHE A 119 2.97 5.72 1.46
C PHE A 119 1.65 6.41 1.78
N ALA A 120 1.64 7.71 2.07
CA ALA A 120 0.40 8.44 2.33
C ALA A 120 -0.52 8.40 1.09
N THR A 121 0.02 8.65 -0.10
CA THR A 121 -0.77 8.60 -1.35
C THR A 121 -1.21 7.17 -1.68
N LEU A 122 -0.36 6.17 -1.46
CA LEU A 122 -0.70 4.76 -1.61
C LEU A 122 -1.86 4.35 -0.70
N ILE A 123 -1.77 4.63 0.61
CA ILE A 123 -2.80 4.24 1.59
C ILE A 123 -4.13 4.94 1.31
N GLN A 124 -4.09 6.22 0.89
CA GLN A 124 -5.30 6.94 0.50
C GLN A 124 -6.02 6.25 -0.68
N GLU A 125 -5.27 5.87 -1.72
CA GLU A 125 -5.83 5.18 -2.88
C GLU A 125 -6.31 3.75 -2.54
N ILE A 126 -5.59 3.03 -1.68
CA ILE A 126 -6.01 1.71 -1.15
C ILE A 126 -7.38 1.81 -0.47
N CYS A 127 -7.57 2.81 0.40
CA CYS A 127 -8.83 3.01 1.10
C CYS A 127 -9.95 3.40 0.13
N HIS A 128 -9.67 4.32 -0.80
CA HIS A 128 -10.65 4.76 -1.81
C HIS A 128 -11.12 3.60 -2.71
N ARG A 129 -10.20 2.71 -3.11
CA ARG A 129 -10.48 1.58 -3.99
C ARG A 129 -11.00 0.34 -3.26
N GLN A 130 -11.15 0.40 -1.94
CA GLN A 130 -11.57 -0.71 -1.09
C GLN A 130 -10.70 -1.96 -1.28
N ILE A 131 -9.38 -1.76 -1.29
CA ILE A 131 -8.39 -2.83 -1.42
C ILE A 131 -8.29 -3.61 -0.11
N SER A 132 -8.22 -4.93 -0.18
CA SER A 132 -8.13 -5.82 0.99
C SER A 132 -6.71 -6.26 1.33
N SER A 133 -5.83 -6.33 0.32
CA SER A 133 -4.44 -6.77 0.50
C SER A 133 -3.45 -6.02 -0.37
N VAL A 134 -2.23 -5.79 0.15
CA VAL A 134 -1.15 -5.15 -0.60
C VAL A 134 0.18 -5.84 -0.32
N ALA A 135 0.97 -6.12 -1.36
CA ALA A 135 2.37 -6.50 -1.21
C ALA A 135 3.29 -5.30 -1.41
N ILE A 136 4.17 -5.06 -0.44
CA ILE A 136 5.12 -3.96 -0.42
C ILE A 136 6.51 -4.54 -0.21
N PRO A 137 7.47 -4.31 -1.12
CA PRO A 137 8.83 -4.75 -0.91
C PRO A 137 9.48 -3.95 0.21
N VAL A 138 10.26 -4.63 1.04
CA VAL A 138 11.24 -3.99 1.90
C VAL A 138 12.38 -3.51 1.02
N PHE A 139 12.73 -2.23 1.15
CA PHE A 139 13.80 -1.59 0.40
C PHE A 139 14.84 -1.00 1.34
N GLU A 140 16.07 -0.87 0.85
CA GLU A 140 17.18 -0.32 1.61
C GLU A 140 16.96 1.16 1.98
N GLY A 141 17.40 1.54 3.18
CA GLY A 141 17.41 2.92 3.65
C GLY A 141 16.70 3.10 5.00
N PRO A 142 15.39 2.77 5.11
CA PRO A 142 14.69 2.79 6.38
C PRO A 142 15.19 1.71 7.35
N PRO A 143 15.13 1.94 8.68
CA PRO A 143 15.36 0.89 9.68
C PRO A 143 14.32 -0.24 9.62
N ASP A 144 14.68 -1.41 10.15
CA ASP A 144 13.73 -2.52 10.32
C ASP A 144 12.47 -2.09 11.08
N GLY A 145 11.30 -2.54 10.62
CA GLY A 145 10.00 -2.20 11.21
C GLY A 145 9.50 -0.78 10.88
N TRP A 146 10.28 0.03 10.15
CA TRP A 146 9.89 1.40 9.83
C TRP A 146 8.69 1.46 8.87
N ILE A 147 8.66 0.58 7.85
CA ILE A 147 7.56 0.52 6.87
C ILE A 147 6.26 0.18 7.58
N GLU A 148 6.26 -0.85 8.42
CA GLU A 148 5.13 -1.28 9.23
C GLU A 148 4.59 -0.13 10.07
N ARG A 149 5.48 0.56 10.80
CA ARG A 149 5.07 1.65 11.68
C ARG A 149 4.49 2.85 10.93
N GLU A 150 5.05 3.20 9.77
CA GLU A 150 4.50 4.29 8.96
C GLU A 150 3.15 3.92 8.34
N ILE A 151 3.00 2.69 7.84
CA ILE A 151 1.72 2.19 7.29
C ILE A 151 0.65 2.14 8.37
N SER A 152 0.95 1.57 9.54
CA SER A 152 0.00 1.53 10.67
C SER A 152 -0.44 2.94 11.06
N ARG A 153 0.49 3.89 11.19
CA ARG A 153 0.18 5.29 11.49
C ARG A 153 -0.75 5.92 10.45
N LEU A 154 -0.50 5.65 9.16
CA LEU A 154 -1.33 6.18 8.07
C LEU A 154 -2.73 5.57 8.08
N ILE A 155 -2.85 4.27 8.30
CA ILE A 155 -4.14 3.57 8.41
C ILE A 155 -4.93 4.05 9.63
N ASP A 156 -4.27 4.24 10.77
CA ASP A 156 -4.89 4.75 11.99
C ASP A 156 -5.47 6.15 11.81
N SER A 157 -4.87 6.94 10.92
CA SER A 157 -5.40 8.26 10.54
C SER A 157 -6.58 8.23 9.57
N GLN A 158 -6.90 7.08 8.96
CA GLN A 158 -8.06 6.95 8.07
C GLN A 158 -9.36 6.66 8.86
N VAL A 159 -10.47 7.21 8.37
CA VAL A 159 -11.82 7.01 8.94
C VAL A 159 -12.30 5.57 8.74
N SER A 160 -11.97 4.97 7.60
CA SER A 160 -12.31 3.59 7.27
C SER A 160 -11.26 3.02 6.34
N THR A 161 -10.96 1.74 6.51
CA THR A 161 -10.11 0.96 5.61
C THR A 161 -10.70 -0.44 5.46
N SER A 162 -10.63 -0.97 4.25
CA SER A 162 -10.89 -2.38 3.95
C SER A 162 -9.62 -3.22 4.00
N LEU A 163 -8.46 -2.58 4.19
CA LEU A 163 -7.16 -3.25 4.18
C LEU A 163 -7.07 -4.21 5.36
N GLN A 164 -6.86 -5.48 5.07
CA GLN A 164 -6.74 -6.56 6.04
C GLN A 164 -5.29 -7.02 6.18
N THR A 165 -4.56 -7.11 5.06
CA THR A 165 -3.20 -7.69 5.06
C THR A 165 -2.20 -6.84 4.26
N VAL A 166 -1.05 -6.60 4.87
CA VAL A 166 0.14 -6.03 4.22
C VAL A 166 1.21 -7.11 4.17
N TYR A 167 1.51 -7.59 2.96
CA TYR A 167 2.59 -8.53 2.73
C TYR A 167 3.91 -7.76 2.53
N LEU A 168 4.92 -8.13 3.30
CA LEU A 168 6.27 -7.57 3.20
C LEU A 168 7.20 -8.63 2.62
N PHE A 169 7.90 -8.28 1.55
CA PHE A 169 8.79 -9.22 0.87
C PHE A 169 10.15 -8.58 0.56
N ASN A 170 11.17 -9.40 0.42
CA ASN A 170 12.50 -8.91 0.07
C ASN A 170 12.61 -8.76 -1.45
N SER A 171 12.93 -7.55 -1.91
CA SER A 171 13.06 -7.23 -3.35
C SER A 171 14.32 -7.79 -4.03
N SER A 172 15.22 -8.40 -3.25
CA SER A 172 16.52 -8.90 -3.70
C SER A 172 16.60 -10.41 -3.89
N VAL A 173 15.50 -11.16 -3.74
CA VAL A 173 15.49 -12.63 -3.84
C VAL A 173 15.09 -13.05 -5.27
N GLU A 174 15.87 -13.95 -5.87
CA GLU A 174 15.62 -14.51 -7.21
C GLU A 174 14.48 -15.53 -7.23
#